data_AF-A9T600-F1
#
_entry.id   AF-A9T600-F1
#
_cell.length_a   1.000
_cell.length_b   1.000
_cell.length_c   1.000
_cell.angle_alpha   90.00
_cell.angle_beta   90.00
_cell.angle_gamma   90.00
#
_symmetry.space_group_name_H-M   'P 1'
#
loop_
_entity.id
_entity.type
_entity.pdbx_description
1 polymer ?
#
loop_
_entity_poly.entity_id
_entity_poly.type
_entity_poly.pdbx_seq_one_letter_code
_entity_poly.pdbx_strand_id
1 'polypeptide(L)'
;MVEADCETAIPWPRAARLRNLTYLAPFYVDVTKLVIRKTEDGEDTEQEDLSKVYIGKVPIMLRSRYCAPSENSDKDLTELGECPCDQGGYFIIYDGEKVLIAQEKMSTNHVYVIKKRQPNEYCYVAEVSSD
;
A
#
# COMPACT_ATOMS: atom_id res chain seq x y z
N MET A 1 -10.49 15.06 5.63
CA MET A 1 -10.34 16.18 6.57
C MET A 1 -9.14 15.85 7.43
N VAL A 2 -8.02 16.56 7.26
CA VAL A 2 -6.83 16.40 8.11
C VAL A 2 -7.11 17.26 9.34
N GLU A 3 -6.98 16.71 10.54
CA GLU A 3 -7.17 17.53 11.74
C GLU A 3 -6.19 18.72 11.73
N ALA A 4 -6.67 19.86 12.21
CA ALA A 4 -5.98 21.16 12.19
C ALA A 4 -4.73 21.18 13.09
N ASP A 5 -4.56 20.14 13.92
CA ASP A 5 -3.39 19.94 14.75
C ASP A 5 -2.39 19.07 13.97
N CYS A 6 -1.23 19.66 13.67
CA CYS A 6 -0.10 19.04 12.97
C CYS A 6 0.58 17.96 13.84
N GLU A 7 -0.19 17.08 14.47
CA GLU A 7 0.32 15.90 15.14
C GLU A 7 0.23 14.72 14.16
N THR A 8 1.39 14.26 13.70
CA THR A 8 1.53 13.08 12.85
C THR A 8 1.38 11.79 13.66
N ALA A 9 0.34 11.69 14.49
CA ALA A 9 0.02 10.49 15.25
C ALA A 9 -0.83 9.54 14.40
N ILE A 10 -0.48 8.26 14.40
CA ILE A 10 -1.33 7.21 13.80
C ILE A 10 -2.57 7.08 14.72
N PRO A 11 -3.79 7.36 14.25
CA PRO A 11 -4.98 7.29 15.08
C PRO A 11 -5.27 5.84 15.45
N TRP A 12 -5.74 5.55 16.66
CA TRP A 12 -6.24 4.21 17.00
C TRP A 12 -7.39 3.79 16.07
N PRO A 13 -7.54 2.49 15.73
CA PRO A 13 -8.60 2.06 14.80
C PRO A 13 -10.01 2.48 15.24
N ARG A 14 -10.37 2.31 16.51
CA ARG A 14 -11.61 2.85 17.11
C ARG A 14 -11.77 4.36 16.91
N ALA A 15 -10.71 5.14 17.09
CA ALA A 15 -10.75 6.57 16.88
C ALA A 15 -10.95 6.93 15.40
N ALA A 16 -10.37 6.15 14.48
CA ALA A 16 -10.57 6.32 13.05
C ALA A 16 -12.03 6.07 12.63
N ARG A 17 -12.67 5.02 13.18
CA ARG A 17 -14.11 4.74 12.97
C ARG A 17 -14.98 5.91 13.47
N LEU A 18 -14.87 6.25 14.75
CA LEU A 18 -15.72 7.27 15.38
C LEU A 18 -15.61 8.67 14.76
N ARG A 19 -14.48 8.99 14.12
CA ARG A 19 -14.22 10.30 13.50
C ARG A 19 -14.37 10.29 11.98
N ASN A 20 -14.83 9.19 11.38
CA ASN A 20 -14.90 9.01 9.93
C ASN A 20 -13.56 9.28 9.22
N LEU A 21 -12.44 8.89 9.86
CA LEU A 21 -11.09 9.01 9.31
C LEU A 21 -10.69 7.70 8.62
N THR A 22 -9.76 7.81 7.68
CA THR A 22 -9.08 6.64 7.10
C THR A 22 -7.92 6.25 8.00
N TYR A 23 -7.82 4.97 8.35
CA TYR A 23 -6.70 4.45 9.16
C TYR A 23 -5.43 4.39 8.30
N LEU A 24 -4.61 5.44 8.42
CA LEU A 24 -3.47 5.75 7.56
C LEU A 24 -2.19 5.91 8.40
N ALA A 25 -1.06 5.40 7.89
CA ALA A 25 0.27 5.76 8.38
C ALA A 25 0.97 6.73 7.42
N PRO A 26 1.70 7.74 7.93
CA PRO A 26 2.62 8.51 7.12
C PRO A 26 3.80 7.64 6.67
N PHE A 27 4.25 7.78 5.43
CA PHE A 27 5.46 7.13 4.95
C PHE A 27 6.49 8.15 4.48
N TYR A 28 7.73 7.91 4.89
CA TYR A 28 8.87 8.78 4.66
C TYR A 28 9.91 8.01 3.85
N VAL A 29 10.61 8.70 2.95
CA VAL A 29 11.64 8.13 2.08
C VAL A 29 12.87 9.00 2.14
N ASP A 30 14.04 8.38 2.06
CA ASP A 30 15.31 9.09 1.90
C ASP A 30 15.56 9.33 0.40
N VAL A 31 15.82 10.58 0.03
CA VAL A 31 15.95 11.02 -1.36
C VAL A 31 17.36 11.57 -1.57
N THR A 32 18.12 10.94 -2.45
CA THR A 32 19.40 11.48 -2.93
C THR A 32 19.16 12.24 -4.23
N LYS A 33 19.48 13.53 -4.22
CA LYS A 33 19.38 14.43 -5.37
C LYS A 33 20.76 14.69 -5.94
N LEU A 34 20.93 14.39 -7.23
CA LEU A 34 22.15 14.65 -7.98
C LEU A 34 21.91 15.81 -8.93
N VAL A 35 22.67 16.90 -8.78
CA VAL A 35 22.63 18.07 -9.65
C VAL A 35 23.91 18.11 -10.47
N ILE A 36 23.78 17.88 -11.78
CA ILE A 36 24.90 17.94 -12.72
C ILE A 36 24.83 19.26 -13.47
N ARG A 37 25.84 20.13 -13.29
CA ARG A 37 25.98 21.37 -14.05
C ARG A 37 27.07 21.18 -15.11
N LYS A 38 26.69 21.32 -16.38
CA LYS A 38 27.64 21.34 -17.51
C LYS A 38 28.07 22.77 -17.76
N THR A 39 29.35 23.04 -17.55
CA THR A 39 30.00 24.33 -17.83
C THR A 39 31.03 24.14 -18.95
N GLU A 40 31.44 25.21 -19.62
CA GLU A 40 32.44 25.13 -20.71
C GLU A 40 33.80 24.54 -20.25
N ASP A 41 34.10 24.60 -18.95
CA ASP A 41 35.33 24.10 -18.32
C ASP A 41 35.23 22.69 -17.70
N GLY A 42 34.07 22.02 -17.73
CA GLY A 42 33.89 20.68 -17.17
C GLY A 42 32.49 20.34 -16.64
N GLU A 43 32.32 19.11 -16.15
CA GLU A 43 31.11 18.62 -15.49
C GLU A 43 31.26 18.73 -13.97
N ASP A 44 30.47 19.60 -13.32
CA ASP A 44 30.35 19.65 -11.87
C ASP A 44 29.14 18.83 -11.41
N THR A 45 29.35 17.93 -10.44
CA THR A 45 28.29 17.13 -9.83
C THR A 45 28.15 17.48 -8.35
N GLU A 46 27.01 18.04 -7.96
CA GLU A 46 26.63 18.27 -6.57
C GLU A 46 25.65 17.17 -6.12
N GLN A 47 25.94 16.52 -5.00
CA GLN A 47 25.03 15.56 -4.36
C GLN A 47 24.42 16.17 -3.10
N GLU A 48 23.09 16.09 -2.98
CA GLU A 48 22.32 16.54 -1.84
C GLU A 48 21.48 15.36 -1.33
N ASP A 49 21.77 14.89 -0.11
CA ASP A 49 21.01 13.81 0.53
C ASP A 49 19.94 14.39 1.46
N LEU A 50 18.67 14.10 1.16
CA LEU A 50 17.51 14.52 1.93
C LEU A 50 16.95 13.30 2.69
N SER A 51 17.14 13.27 4.00
CA SER A 51 16.59 12.19 4.84
C SER A 51 15.17 12.48 5.29
N LYS A 52 14.34 11.43 5.45
CA LYS A 52 12.97 11.48 5.98
C LYS A 52 12.04 12.45 5.23
N VAL A 53 12.08 12.44 3.90
CA VAL A 53 11.15 13.23 3.09
C VAL A 53 9.75 12.62 3.19
N TYR A 54 8.77 13.42 3.59
CA TYR A 54 7.36 12.99 3.62
C TYR A 54 6.83 12.88 2.20
N ILE A 55 6.40 11.67 1.81
CA ILE A 55 5.83 11.41 0.48
C ILE A 55 4.30 11.35 0.53
N GLY A 56 3.73 10.84 1.63
CA GLY A 56 2.29 10.75 1.77
C GLY A 56 1.86 9.80 2.89
N LYS A 57 0.67 9.21 2.71
CA LYS A 57 0.06 8.28 3.66
C LYS A 57 -0.38 6.99 2.98
N VAL A 58 -0.20 5.86 3.65
CA VAL A 58 -0.62 4.53 3.19
C VAL A 58 -1.67 3.95 4.15
N PRO A 59 -2.79 3.38 3.64
CA PRO A 59 -3.74 2.64 4.48
C PRO A 59 -3.09 1.44 5.14
N ILE A 60 -3.26 1.32 6.46
CA ILE A 60 -2.79 0.15 7.21
C ILE A 60 -3.94 -0.84 7.35
N MET A 61 -3.65 -2.12 7.12
CA MET A 61 -4.59 -3.20 7.33
C MET A 61 -4.68 -3.54 8.83
N LEU A 62 -5.89 -3.70 9.36
CA LEU A 62 -6.06 -4.06 10.76
C LEU A 62 -5.48 -5.44 11.06
N ARG A 63 -4.82 -5.53 12.22
CA ARG A 63 -4.03 -6.69 12.67
C ARG A 63 -2.88 -7.10 11.74
N SER A 64 -2.45 -6.23 10.83
CA SER A 64 -1.15 -6.39 10.18
C SER A 64 0.00 -6.04 11.13
N ARG A 65 1.22 -6.45 10.79
CA ARG A 65 2.45 -6.21 11.58
C ARG A 65 2.69 -4.73 11.93
N TYR A 66 2.22 -3.80 11.09
CA TYR A 66 2.42 -2.37 11.27
C TYR A 66 1.18 -1.67 11.86
N CYS A 67 0.18 -2.43 12.27
CA CYS A 67 -1.00 -1.93 12.96
C CYS A 67 -0.67 -1.69 14.44
N ALA A 68 -1.09 -0.55 14.98
CA ALA A 68 -0.84 -0.14 16.37
C ALA A 68 -1.25 -1.21 17.41
N PRO A 69 -2.44 -1.84 17.33
CA PRO A 69 -2.85 -2.89 18.27
C PRO A 69 -2.28 -4.30 18.01
N SER A 70 -1.38 -4.51 17.04
CA SER A 70 -1.01 -5.87 16.61
C SER A 70 -0.25 -6.70 17.65
N GLU A 71 0.43 -6.06 18.61
CA GLU A 71 1.21 -6.73 19.67
C GLU A 71 0.56 -6.61 21.06
N ASN A 72 -0.66 -6.07 21.14
CA ASN A 72 -1.38 -5.86 22.40
C ASN A 72 -1.96 -7.17 22.94
N SER A 73 -2.01 -7.31 24.27
CA SER A 73 -2.70 -8.45 24.88
C SER A 73 -4.22 -8.31 24.73
N ASP A 74 -4.97 -9.43 24.85
CA ASP A 74 -6.43 -9.41 24.79
C ASP A 74 -7.07 -8.44 25.79
N LYS A 75 -6.42 -8.23 26.94
CA LYS A 75 -6.85 -7.25 27.95
C LYS A 75 -6.67 -5.83 27.43
N ASP A 76 -5.49 -5.51 26.91
CA ASP A 76 -5.18 -4.18 26.38
C ASP A 76 -6.08 -3.84 25.19
N LEU A 77 -6.38 -4.82 24.31
CA LEU A 77 -7.33 -4.65 23.21
C LEU A 77 -8.71 -4.26 23.71
N THR A 78 -9.19 -4.96 24.75
CA THR A 78 -10.49 -4.69 25.36
C THR A 78 -10.53 -3.29 25.99
N GLU A 79 -9.46 -2.86 26.65
CA GLU A 79 -9.33 -1.51 27.24
C GLU A 79 -9.30 -0.41 26.17
N LEU A 80 -8.65 -0.67 25.03
CA LEU A 80 -8.65 0.21 23.86
C LEU A 80 -10.02 0.23 23.14
N GLY A 81 -10.92 -0.70 23.46
CA GLY A 81 -12.25 -0.83 22.86
C GLY A 81 -12.23 -1.54 21.51
N GLU A 82 -11.22 -2.38 21.26
CA GLU A 82 -11.19 -3.34 20.16
C GLU A 82 -11.62 -4.73 20.65
N CYS A 83 -12.13 -5.56 19.75
CA CYS A 83 -12.53 -6.92 20.08
C CYS A 83 -11.34 -7.89 19.97
N PRO A 84 -11.01 -8.69 21.01
CA PRO A 84 -9.97 -9.72 20.93
C PRO A 84 -10.25 -10.79 19.86
N CYS A 85 -11.52 -11.06 19.56
CA CYS A 85 -11.94 -12.05 18.57
C CYS A 85 -11.94 -11.54 17.12
N ASP A 86 -11.71 -10.25 16.89
CA ASP A 86 -11.59 -9.71 15.53
C ASP A 86 -10.38 -10.35 14.83
N GLN A 87 -10.52 -10.84 13.60
CA GLN A 87 -9.39 -11.41 12.87
C GLN A 87 -8.59 -10.32 12.12
N GLY A 88 -9.12 -9.10 12.03
CA GLY A 88 -8.59 -8.08 11.12
C GLY A 88 -8.84 -8.49 9.68
N GLY A 89 -7.94 -8.12 8.76
CA GLY A 89 -8.11 -8.50 7.35
C GLY A 89 -8.69 -7.41 6.44
N TYR A 90 -8.94 -6.23 6.99
CA TYR A 90 -9.65 -5.15 6.31
C TYR A 90 -9.04 -3.79 6.61
N PHE A 91 -9.50 -2.78 5.88
CA PHE A 91 -9.07 -1.39 5.96
C PHE A 91 -10.23 -0.52 6.41
N ILE A 92 -9.98 0.45 7.29
CA ILE A 92 -10.97 1.46 7.67
C ILE A 92 -10.79 2.67 6.73
N ILE A 93 -11.81 2.97 5.92
CA ILE A 93 -11.83 4.08 4.96
C ILE A 93 -13.13 4.87 5.14
N TYR A 94 -13.03 6.10 5.64
CA TYR A 94 -14.17 7.00 5.90
C TYR A 94 -15.32 6.28 6.64
N ASP A 95 -15.02 5.67 7.80
CA ASP A 95 -15.95 4.84 8.61
C ASP A 95 -16.37 3.49 7.98
N GLY A 96 -16.16 3.31 6.67
CA GLY A 96 -16.41 2.05 6.00
C GLY A 96 -15.28 1.05 6.18
N GLU A 97 -15.60 -0.15 6.65
CA GLU A 97 -14.69 -1.30 6.61
C GLU A 97 -14.65 -1.89 5.19
N LYS A 98 -13.46 -1.99 4.61
CA LYS A 98 -13.22 -2.41 3.23
C LYS A 98 -12.26 -3.58 3.18
N VAL A 99 -12.62 -4.62 2.45
CA VAL A 99 -11.79 -5.81 2.22
C VAL A 99 -11.39 -5.84 0.75
N LEU A 100 -10.12 -6.16 0.49
CA LEU A 100 -9.66 -6.48 -0.85
C LEU A 100 -9.93 -7.96 -1.13
N ILE A 101 -10.62 -8.23 -2.23
CA ILE A 101 -10.93 -9.59 -2.67
C ILE A 101 -9.91 -10.00 -3.73
N ALA A 102 -9.44 -11.23 -3.66
CA ALA A 102 -8.53 -11.77 -4.67
C ALA A 102 -9.18 -11.74 -6.06
N GLN A 103 -8.44 -11.26 -7.05
CA GLN A 103 -8.85 -11.30 -8.45
C GLN A 103 -8.16 -12.47 -9.14
N GLU A 104 -8.95 -13.34 -9.75
CA GLU A 104 -8.43 -14.44 -10.56
C GLU A 104 -7.99 -13.91 -11.94
N LYS A 105 -6.77 -14.26 -12.35
CA LYS A 105 -6.19 -13.98 -13.67
C LYS A 105 -5.50 -15.25 -14.15
N MET A 106 -5.46 -15.47 -15.46
CA MET A 106 -4.62 -16.54 -16.02
C MET A 106 -3.15 -16.30 -15.67
N SER A 107 -2.44 -17.38 -15.34
CA SER A 107 -1.04 -17.30 -14.95
C SER A 107 -0.20 -16.75 -16.10
N THR A 108 0.74 -15.86 -15.79
CA THR A 108 1.74 -15.41 -16.75
C THR A 108 2.92 -16.35 -16.81
N ASN A 109 3.83 -16.10 -17.75
CA ASN A 109 5.04 -16.89 -17.99
C ASN A 109 4.78 -18.36 -18.34
N HIS A 110 3.59 -18.66 -18.88
CA HIS A 110 3.24 -19.96 -19.44
C HIS A 110 2.83 -19.83 -20.91
N VAL A 111 3.13 -20.88 -21.69
CA VAL A 111 2.68 -20.99 -23.08
C VAL A 111 1.35 -21.72 -23.11
N TYR A 112 0.29 -21.01 -23.49
CA TYR A 112 -1.04 -21.59 -23.65
C TYR A 112 -1.29 -21.94 -25.12
N VAL A 113 -1.40 -23.23 -25.44
CA VAL A 113 -1.71 -23.68 -26.80
C VAL A 113 -3.21 -23.98 -26.92
N ILE A 114 -3.93 -23.17 -27.69
CA ILE A 114 -5.40 -23.17 -27.77
C ILE A 114 -5.91 -23.71 -29.10
N LYS A 115 -6.81 -24.69 -28.99
CA LYS A 115 -7.78 -25.19 -29.98
C LYS A 115 -8.64 -24.11 -30.65
N LYS A 116 -8.35 -23.61 -31.87
CA LYS A 116 -9.32 -22.73 -32.57
C LYS A 116 -10.33 -23.56 -33.38
N ARG A 117 -11.60 -23.11 -33.41
CA ARG A 117 -12.68 -23.74 -34.21
C ARG A 117 -12.68 -23.16 -35.63
N GLN A 118 -13.11 -23.94 -36.64
CA GLN A 118 -13.30 -23.44 -38.00
C GLN A 118 -14.43 -22.38 -38.04
N PRO A 119 -14.35 -21.36 -38.92
CA PRO A 119 -13.43 -21.18 -40.05
C PRO A 119 -12.22 -20.27 -39.74
N ASN A 120 -11.60 -20.41 -38.57
CA ASN A 120 -10.34 -19.68 -38.32
C ASN A 120 -9.22 -20.17 -39.25
N GLU A 121 -8.37 -19.24 -39.69
CA GLU A 121 -7.24 -19.48 -40.59
C GLU A 121 -6.23 -20.51 -40.01
N TYR A 122 -6.02 -20.47 -38.70
CA TYR A 122 -5.12 -21.37 -37.97
C TYR A 122 -5.90 -22.31 -37.04
N CYS A 123 -5.50 -23.59 -37.00
CA CYS A 123 -6.11 -24.60 -36.13
C CYS A 123 -5.67 -24.48 -34.66
N TYR A 124 -4.45 -24.00 -34.41
CA TYR A 124 -3.87 -23.83 -33.07
C TYR A 124 -3.23 -22.45 -32.96
N VAL A 125 -3.36 -21.81 -31.79
CA VAL A 125 -2.71 -20.55 -31.47
C VAL A 125 -1.99 -20.70 -30.13
N ALA A 126 -0.74 -20.26 -30.06
CA ALA A 126 0.00 -20.16 -28.82
C ALA A 126 -0.09 -18.74 -28.27
N GLU A 127 -0.66 -18.58 -27.08
CA GLU A 127 -0.75 -17.31 -26.37
C GLU A 127 0.28 -17.32 -25.22
N VAL A 128 1.14 -16.30 -25.18
CA VAL A 128 2.17 -16.14 -24.16
C VAL A 128 2.06 -14.72 -23.62
N SER A 129 2.00 -14.60 -22.30
CA SER A 129 2.03 -13.32 -21.61
C SER A 129 3.10 -13.36 -20.53
N SER A 130 4.11 -12.51 -20.66
CA SER A 130 5.08 -12.20 -19.61
C SER A 130 4.69 -10.86 -19.00
N ASP A 131 4.33 -10.87 -17.71
CA ASP A 131 4.22 -9.63 -16.92
C ASP A 131 5.62 -9.10 -16.58
#